data_AF-A0A822CQK9-F1
#
_entry.id   AF-A0A822CQK9-F1
#
_cell.length_a   1.000
_cell.length_b   1.000
_cell.length_c   1.000
_cell.angle_alpha   90.00
_cell.angle_beta   90.00
_cell.angle_gamma   90.00
#
_symmetry.space_group_name_H-M   'P 1'
#
loop_
_entity.id
_entity.type
_entity.pdbx_description
1 polymer ?
#
loop_
_entity_poly.entity_id
_entity_poly.type
_entity_poly.pdbx_seq_one_letter_code
_entity_poly.pdbx_strand_id
1 'polypeptide(L)'
;YYKQKFNIDVNTLENFRTQIVQDYVQGLCWILEYYYKGVPSWDWYYSYHYAPFASDFTTLKDTFVPFNKNSKPLKPLEQLIAIYPPKYAKYLPERWQELIFNKESRIFNFYPANLDVDLNGKLKKEQGIIVLPFIDEKLLLQTLESVYETLTPEEEKRNKHDYDVLFIHSTNSCYKQFKELYYHNDEHQITQTKPLLILTNLSEGMTGRISADDDDEFKFIGETIQFRKLIYGNDIKHNQVLSVKYQNS
;
A
#
# COMPACT_ATOMS: atom_id res chain seq x y z
N TYR A 1 -25.64 -22.20 10.98
CA TYR A 1 -24.48 -21.32 10.71
C TYR A 1 -24.14 -21.30 9.23
N TYR A 2 -23.56 -22.36 8.65
CA TYR A 2 -23.11 -22.39 7.24
C TYR A 2 -24.19 -22.02 6.22
N LYS A 3 -25.40 -22.58 6.34
CA LYS A 3 -26.53 -22.23 5.48
C LYS A 3 -26.93 -20.76 5.56
N GLN A 4 -26.82 -20.12 6.73
CA GLN A 4 -27.24 -18.73 6.93
C GLN A 4 -26.15 -17.72 6.54
N LYS A 5 -24.90 -18.00 6.90
CA LYS A 5 -23.78 -17.05 6.74
C LYS A 5 -23.08 -17.15 5.39
N PHE A 6 -23.11 -18.33 4.77
CA PHE A 6 -22.42 -18.61 3.51
C PHE A 6 -23.36 -19.10 2.41
N ASN A 7 -24.67 -19.24 2.70
CA ASN A 7 -25.67 -19.80 1.78
C ASN A 7 -25.32 -21.20 1.25
N ILE A 8 -24.64 -22.03 2.06
CA ILE A 8 -24.20 -23.38 1.68
C ILE A 8 -25.22 -24.44 2.08
N ASP A 9 -25.58 -25.32 1.14
CA ASP A 9 -26.47 -26.45 1.36
C ASP A 9 -25.75 -27.68 1.94
N VAL A 10 -26.52 -28.57 2.56
CA VAL A 10 -25.99 -29.79 3.21
C VAL A 10 -25.18 -30.65 2.23
N ASN A 11 -25.61 -30.71 0.97
CA ASN A 11 -24.96 -31.54 -0.06
C ASN A 11 -23.54 -31.06 -0.42
N THR A 12 -23.22 -29.79 -0.23
CA THR A 12 -21.90 -29.20 -0.54
C THR A 12 -21.11 -28.83 0.72
N LEU A 13 -21.68 -29.05 1.90
CA LEU A 13 -21.17 -28.59 3.19
C LEU A 13 -19.76 -29.13 3.50
N GLU A 14 -19.51 -30.43 3.30
CA GLU A 14 -18.23 -31.04 3.65
C GLU A 14 -17.07 -30.52 2.80
N ASN A 15 -17.31 -30.37 1.50
CA ASN A 15 -16.32 -29.78 0.59
C ASN A 15 -16.07 -28.32 0.94
N PHE A 16 -17.13 -27.57 1.25
CA PHE A 16 -17.02 -26.17 1.67
C PHE A 16 -16.25 -26.03 2.99
N ARG A 17 -16.57 -26.82 4.02
CA ARG A 17 -15.87 -26.85 5.32
C ARG A 17 -14.38 -27.12 5.14
N THR A 18 -14.03 -28.07 4.27
CA THR A 18 -12.63 -28.36 3.95
C THR A 18 -11.95 -27.17 3.29
N GLN A 19 -12.61 -26.52 2.31
CA GLN A 19 -12.04 -25.37 1.58
C GLN A 19 -11.84 -24.15 2.50
N ILE A 20 -12.87 -23.75 3.24
CA ILE A 20 -12.80 -22.57 4.11
C ILE A 20 -11.76 -22.75 5.22
N VAL A 21 -11.59 -23.97 5.75
CA VAL A 21 -10.55 -24.28 6.74
C VAL A 21 -9.15 -24.15 6.12
N GLN A 22 -8.97 -24.62 4.87
CA GLN A 22 -7.70 -24.44 4.15
C GLN A 22 -7.37 -22.96 3.94
N ASP A 23 -8.33 -22.18 3.46
CA ASP A 23 -8.13 -20.75 3.24
C ASP A 23 -7.88 -20.00 4.56
N TYR A 24 -8.53 -20.42 5.65
CA TYR A 24 -8.31 -19.85 6.98
C TYR A 24 -6.91 -20.14 7.51
N VAL A 25 -6.45 -21.40 7.43
CA VAL A 25 -5.09 -21.77 7.84
C VAL A 25 -4.04 -21.13 6.94
N GLN A 26 -4.29 -21.03 5.63
CA GLN A 26 -3.43 -20.27 4.73
C GLN A 26 -3.31 -18.81 5.19
N GLY A 27 -4.40 -18.18 5.64
CA GLY A 27 -4.34 -16.84 6.23
C GLY A 27 -3.52 -16.73 7.49
N LEU A 28 -3.58 -17.73 8.38
CA LEU A 28 -2.70 -17.79 9.55
C LEU A 28 -1.22 -17.87 9.14
N CYS A 29 -0.89 -18.67 8.12
CA CYS A 29 0.45 -18.75 7.55
C CYS A 29 0.87 -17.41 6.91
N TRP A 30 -0.05 -16.74 6.19
CA TRP A 30 0.19 -15.42 5.61
C TRP A 30 0.57 -14.40 6.69
N ILE A 31 -0.19 -14.37 7.79
CA ILE A 31 0.06 -13.47 8.93
C ILE A 31 1.42 -13.80 9.57
N LEU A 32 1.71 -15.08 9.80
CA LEU A 32 2.99 -15.48 10.39
C LEU A 32 4.17 -15.06 9.50
N GLU A 33 4.09 -15.27 8.19
CA GLU A 33 5.12 -14.81 7.27
C GLU A 33 5.24 -13.29 7.24
N TYR A 34 4.11 -12.57 7.25
CA TYR A 34 4.09 -11.11 7.30
C TYR A 34 4.93 -10.54 8.46
N TYR A 35 4.74 -11.07 9.68
CA TYR A 35 5.46 -10.58 10.85
C TYR A 35 6.95 -10.95 10.87
N TYR A 36 7.32 -12.13 10.37
CA TYR A 36 8.69 -12.65 10.51
C TYR A 36 9.57 -12.48 9.26
N LYS A 37 8.96 -12.33 8.08
CA LYS A 37 9.65 -12.33 6.77
C LYS A 37 9.20 -11.19 5.85
N GLY A 38 8.21 -10.40 6.24
CA GLY A 38 7.58 -9.40 5.38
C GLY A 38 6.43 -9.97 4.56
N VAL A 39 5.82 -9.14 3.71
CA VAL A 39 4.58 -9.47 2.98
C VAL A 39 4.81 -10.67 2.04
N PRO A 40 4.15 -11.83 2.25
CA PRO A 40 4.37 -13.02 1.42
C PRO A 40 3.61 -12.96 0.09
N SER A 41 2.49 -12.25 0.04
CA SER A 41 1.72 -11.94 -1.17
C SER A 41 0.81 -10.74 -0.92
N TRP A 42 0.81 -9.79 -1.86
CA TRP A 42 -0.03 -8.60 -1.83
C TRP A 42 -1.45 -8.84 -2.35
N ASP A 43 -1.64 -9.87 -3.18
CA ASP A 43 -2.90 -10.23 -3.82
C ASP A 43 -3.72 -11.29 -3.06
N TRP A 44 -3.16 -11.88 -1.99
CA TRP A 44 -3.87 -12.86 -1.17
C TRP A 44 -4.79 -12.18 -0.15
N TYR A 45 -6.01 -12.69 -0.05
CA TYR A 45 -6.96 -12.31 1.00
C TYR A 45 -7.84 -13.50 1.36
N TYR A 46 -8.42 -13.46 2.56
CA TYR A 46 -9.43 -14.42 2.98
C TYR A 46 -10.79 -14.03 2.40
N SER A 47 -11.27 -14.78 1.40
CA SER A 47 -12.44 -14.45 0.57
C SER A 47 -13.79 -14.77 1.23
N TYR A 48 -13.87 -14.67 2.56
CA TYR A 48 -15.10 -14.88 3.31
C TYR A 48 -15.25 -13.87 4.45
N HIS A 49 -16.49 -13.50 4.74
CA HIS A 49 -16.82 -12.58 5.84
C HIS A 49 -16.80 -13.22 7.23
N TYR A 50 -16.85 -14.56 7.30
CA TYR A 50 -16.96 -15.29 8.55
C TYR A 50 -15.93 -16.42 8.64
N ALA A 51 -15.55 -16.78 9.86
CA ALA A 51 -14.64 -17.89 10.14
C ALA A 51 -15.38 -19.25 10.15
N PRO A 52 -14.68 -20.37 9.91
CA PRO A 52 -15.20 -21.69 10.21
C PRO A 52 -15.24 -21.96 11.73
N PHE A 53 -15.88 -23.06 12.14
CA PHE A 53 -15.80 -23.50 13.53
C PHE A 53 -14.47 -24.21 13.80
N ALA A 54 -13.99 -24.13 15.04
CA ALA A 54 -12.81 -24.88 15.49
C ALA A 54 -12.95 -26.40 15.27
N SER A 55 -14.17 -26.95 15.38
CA SER A 55 -14.46 -28.36 15.12
C SER A 55 -14.28 -28.77 13.65
N ASP A 56 -14.14 -27.82 12.73
CA ASP A 56 -13.97 -28.09 11.30
C ASP A 56 -12.49 -28.31 10.94
N PHE A 57 -11.56 -27.98 11.85
CA PHE A 57 -10.11 -28.11 11.66
C PHE A 57 -9.61 -29.56 11.78
N THR A 58 -10.48 -30.54 11.56
CA THR A 58 -10.13 -31.97 11.56
C THR A 58 -9.57 -32.43 10.22
N THR A 59 -9.81 -31.68 9.14
CA THR A 59 -9.61 -32.13 7.76
C THR A 59 -8.66 -31.20 7.01
N LEU A 60 -7.46 -30.99 7.56
CA LEU A 60 -6.40 -30.26 6.89
C LEU A 60 -5.76 -31.14 5.82
N LYS A 61 -5.63 -30.62 4.60
CA LYS A 61 -4.75 -31.23 3.60
C LYS A 61 -3.33 -30.76 3.88
N ASP A 62 -2.35 -31.62 3.67
CA ASP A 62 -0.93 -31.31 3.84
C ASP A 62 -0.37 -30.34 2.76
N THR A 63 -1.22 -29.88 1.84
CA THR A 63 -0.84 -29.04 0.70
C THR A 63 -1.63 -27.74 0.67
N PHE A 64 -0.93 -26.63 0.79
CA PHE A 64 -1.46 -25.28 0.54
C PHE A 64 -1.03 -24.80 -0.84
N VAL A 65 -1.87 -23.96 -1.45
CA VAL A 65 -1.45 -23.22 -2.66
C VAL A 65 -0.35 -22.23 -2.24
N PRO A 66 0.83 -22.25 -2.88
CA PRO A 66 1.90 -21.32 -2.54
C PRO A 66 1.47 -19.88 -2.82
N PHE A 67 1.87 -18.95 -1.95
CA PHE A 67 1.63 -17.52 -2.17
C PHE A 67 2.30 -17.03 -3.46
N ASN A 68 1.62 -16.12 -4.16
CA ASN A 68 2.18 -15.47 -5.33
C ASN A 68 3.27 -14.47 -4.91
N LYS A 69 4.53 -14.92 -4.91
CA LYS A 69 5.68 -14.08 -4.56
C LYS A 69 5.96 -12.94 -5.55
N ASN A 70 5.34 -12.97 -6.73
CA ASN A 70 5.47 -11.92 -7.74
C ASN A 70 4.37 -10.86 -7.64
N SER A 71 3.42 -11.01 -6.71
CA SER A 71 2.41 -10.00 -6.44
C SER A 71 3.05 -8.70 -5.96
N LYS A 72 2.40 -7.59 -6.28
CA LYS A 72 2.89 -6.23 -5.98
C LYS A 72 1.79 -5.44 -5.30
N PRO A 73 2.13 -4.46 -4.46
CA PRO A 73 1.14 -3.54 -3.94
C PRO A 73 0.46 -2.81 -5.10
N LEU A 74 -0.85 -2.58 -4.96
CA LEU A 74 -1.57 -1.63 -5.81
C LEU A 74 -0.89 -0.26 -5.77
N LYS A 75 -0.99 0.49 -6.85
CA LYS A 75 -0.59 1.90 -6.85
C LYS A 75 -1.55 2.71 -5.95
N PRO A 76 -1.12 3.88 -5.44
CA PRO A 76 -1.93 4.66 -4.50
C PRO A 76 -3.36 4.92 -4.97
N LEU A 77 -3.59 5.31 -6.22
CA LEU A 77 -4.94 5.58 -6.73
C LEU A 77 -5.74 4.32 -6.96
N GLU A 78 -5.11 3.23 -7.41
CA GLU A 78 -5.74 1.91 -7.56
C GLU A 78 -6.25 1.39 -6.21
N GLN A 79 -5.44 1.54 -5.16
CA GLN A 79 -5.85 1.22 -3.80
C GLN A 79 -6.99 2.12 -3.35
N LEU A 80 -6.92 3.44 -3.58
CA LEU A 80 -7.97 4.36 -3.18
C LEU A 80 -9.32 3.99 -3.79
N ILE A 81 -9.37 3.70 -5.09
CA ILE A 81 -10.63 3.31 -5.74
C ILE A 81 -11.11 1.94 -5.22
N ALA A 82 -10.22 1.00 -4.89
CA ALA A 82 -10.60 -0.28 -4.31
C ALA A 82 -11.23 -0.19 -2.90
N ILE A 83 -10.88 0.84 -2.11
CA ILE A 83 -11.31 0.95 -0.70
C ILE A 83 -12.31 2.09 -0.42
N TYR A 84 -12.40 3.10 -1.29
CA TYR A 84 -13.22 4.26 -1.00
C TYR A 84 -14.71 4.00 -1.27
N PRO A 85 -15.59 4.25 -0.28
CA PRO A 85 -17.01 4.34 -0.55
C PRO A 85 -17.30 5.55 -1.47
N PRO A 86 -18.40 5.53 -2.24
CA PRO A 86 -18.73 6.58 -3.21
C PRO A 86 -18.72 8.01 -2.67
N LYS A 87 -19.07 8.22 -1.39
CA LYS A 87 -19.03 9.54 -0.73
C LYS A 87 -17.64 10.20 -0.70
N TYR A 88 -16.56 9.43 -0.90
CA TYR A 88 -15.18 9.91 -0.94
C TYR A 88 -14.60 9.94 -2.36
N ALA A 89 -15.42 9.76 -3.40
CA ALA A 89 -14.98 9.78 -4.79
C ALA A 89 -14.23 11.07 -5.16
N LYS A 90 -14.57 12.22 -4.56
CA LYS A 90 -13.91 13.53 -4.79
C LYS A 90 -12.38 13.56 -4.61
N TYR A 91 -11.78 12.54 -3.99
CA TYR A 91 -10.33 12.42 -3.79
C TYR A 91 -9.63 11.60 -4.90
N LEU A 92 -10.40 10.99 -5.79
CA LEU A 92 -9.94 10.28 -6.98
C LEU A 92 -9.90 11.23 -8.19
N PRO A 93 -9.16 10.87 -9.25
CA PRO A 93 -9.21 11.60 -10.52
C PRO A 93 -10.63 11.67 -11.08
N GLU A 94 -11.00 12.80 -11.68
CA GLU A 94 -12.36 13.07 -12.15
C GLU A 94 -12.94 11.93 -13.01
N ARG A 95 -12.16 11.42 -13.98
CA ARG A 95 -12.58 10.31 -14.84
C ARG A 95 -12.74 8.98 -14.11
N TRP A 96 -11.99 8.77 -13.04
CA TRP A 96 -12.10 7.56 -12.22
C TRP A 96 -13.38 7.61 -11.37
N GLN A 97 -13.82 8.80 -10.97
CA GLN A 97 -15.08 8.99 -10.25
C GLN A 97 -16.28 8.55 -11.08
N GLU A 98 -16.26 8.82 -12.40
CA GLU A 98 -17.32 8.39 -13.32
C GLU A 98 -17.54 6.86 -13.28
N LEU A 99 -16.46 6.08 -13.14
CA LEU A 99 -16.52 4.61 -13.07
C LEU A 99 -17.26 4.08 -11.83
N ILE A 100 -17.32 4.86 -10.75
CA ILE A 100 -18.00 4.49 -9.50
C ILE A 100 -19.51 4.67 -9.64
N PHE A 101 -19.95 5.74 -10.31
CA PHE A 101 -21.36 6.11 -10.39
C PHE A 101 -22.06 5.63 -11.66
N ASN A 102 -21.32 5.33 -12.73
CA ASN A 102 -21.88 4.85 -13.98
C ASN A 102 -22.34 3.38 -13.86
N LYS A 103 -23.63 3.13 -14.07
CA LYS A 103 -24.24 1.78 -14.04
C LYS A 103 -23.71 0.84 -15.12
N GLU A 104 -23.15 1.38 -16.20
CA GLU A 104 -22.53 0.61 -17.28
C GLU A 104 -21.07 0.24 -16.99
N SER A 105 -20.49 0.78 -15.90
CA SER A 105 -19.14 0.47 -15.48
C SER A 105 -19.01 -0.99 -15.03
N ARG A 106 -17.94 -1.65 -15.46
CA ARG A 106 -17.61 -3.04 -15.08
C ARG A 106 -17.41 -3.21 -13.57
N ILE A 107 -17.07 -2.12 -12.87
CA ILE A 107 -16.82 -2.11 -11.42
C ILE A 107 -17.99 -1.52 -10.62
N PHE A 108 -19.12 -1.18 -11.25
CA PHE A 108 -20.26 -0.57 -10.56
C PHE A 108 -20.75 -1.40 -9.36
N ASN A 109 -20.77 -2.73 -9.51
CA ASN A 109 -21.25 -3.65 -8.47
C ASN A 109 -20.32 -3.74 -7.24
N PHE A 110 -19.12 -3.17 -7.30
CA PHE A 110 -18.23 -3.08 -6.14
C PHE A 110 -18.69 -2.03 -5.13
N TYR A 111 -19.57 -1.10 -5.53
CA TYR A 111 -20.03 0.02 -4.72
C TYR A 111 -21.54 -0.07 -4.44
N PRO A 112 -21.97 -0.97 -3.54
CA PRO A 112 -23.39 -1.12 -3.25
C PRO A 112 -23.96 0.15 -2.59
N ALA A 113 -25.18 0.53 -2.98
CA ALA A 113 -25.86 1.69 -2.41
C ALA A 113 -26.25 1.50 -0.93
N ASN A 114 -26.52 0.25 -0.53
CA ASN A 114 -26.88 -0.13 0.83
C ASN A 114 -25.81 -1.05 1.41
N LEU A 115 -25.44 -0.83 2.67
CA LEU A 115 -24.50 -1.67 3.41
C LEU A 115 -25.26 -2.54 4.39
N ASP A 116 -25.17 -3.85 4.23
CA ASP A 116 -25.71 -4.80 5.18
C ASP A 116 -24.72 -5.02 6.32
N VAL A 117 -25.17 -4.75 7.55
CA VAL A 117 -24.38 -4.98 8.77
C VAL A 117 -24.99 -6.15 9.52
N ASP A 118 -24.29 -7.27 9.53
CA ASP A 118 -24.65 -8.44 10.32
C ASP A 118 -24.06 -8.32 11.72
N LEU A 119 -24.91 -8.09 12.73
CA LEU A 119 -24.46 -8.01 14.11
C LEU A 119 -23.81 -9.30 14.61
N ASN A 120 -24.14 -10.47 14.04
CA ASN A 120 -23.56 -11.76 14.39
C ASN A 120 -23.42 -12.01 15.91
N GLY A 121 -24.49 -11.69 16.67
CA GLY A 121 -24.54 -11.84 18.13
C GLY A 121 -23.92 -10.68 18.92
N LYS A 122 -23.47 -9.60 18.27
CA LYS A 122 -22.97 -8.39 18.92
C LYS A 122 -24.09 -7.40 19.23
N LEU A 123 -23.87 -6.58 20.26
CA LEU A 123 -24.84 -5.58 20.72
C LEU A 123 -24.71 -4.24 19.99
N LYS A 124 -23.52 -3.93 19.49
CA LYS A 124 -23.18 -2.64 18.87
C LYS A 124 -22.95 -2.83 17.37
N LYS A 125 -23.48 -1.93 16.54
CA LYS A 125 -23.34 -1.99 15.07
C LYS A 125 -21.88 -1.93 14.63
N GLU A 126 -21.05 -1.19 15.36
CA GLU A 126 -19.61 -1.05 15.11
C GLU A 126 -18.83 -2.36 15.33
N GLN A 127 -19.44 -3.33 16.00
CA GLN A 127 -18.89 -4.68 16.19
C GLN A 127 -19.45 -5.69 15.17
N GLY A 128 -20.44 -5.28 14.39
CA GLY A 128 -21.04 -6.10 13.34
C GLY A 128 -20.10 -6.28 12.15
N ILE A 129 -20.40 -7.28 11.35
CA ILE A 129 -19.69 -7.60 10.13
C ILE A 129 -20.37 -6.83 8.99
N ILE A 130 -19.61 -5.96 8.32
CA ILE A 130 -20.06 -5.30 7.10
C ILE A 130 -19.90 -6.29 5.96
N VAL A 131 -21.01 -6.66 5.33
CA VAL A 131 -21.01 -7.59 4.19
C VAL A 131 -20.87 -6.77 2.91
N LEU A 132 -19.67 -6.75 2.35
CA LEU A 132 -19.33 -6.06 1.11
C LEU A 132 -18.99 -7.05 0.00
N PRO A 133 -19.26 -6.73 -1.27
CA PRO A 133 -18.68 -7.50 -2.36
C PRO A 133 -17.15 -7.40 -2.29
N PHE A 134 -16.46 -8.54 -2.45
CA PHE A 134 -15.02 -8.53 -2.63
C PHE A 134 -14.67 -7.93 -3.99
N ILE A 135 -13.62 -7.11 -4.01
CA ILE A 135 -13.11 -6.52 -5.24
C ILE A 135 -12.39 -7.60 -6.05
N ASP A 136 -12.78 -7.78 -7.31
CA ASP A 136 -11.94 -8.49 -8.27
C ASP A 136 -10.87 -7.53 -8.78
N GLU A 137 -9.65 -7.70 -8.26
CA GLU A 137 -8.49 -6.87 -8.59
C GLU A 137 -8.22 -6.84 -10.11
N LYS A 138 -8.31 -7.99 -10.79
CA LYS A 138 -8.04 -8.06 -12.23
C LYS A 138 -9.08 -7.28 -13.02
N LEU A 139 -10.35 -7.42 -12.64
CA LEU A 139 -11.44 -6.66 -13.25
C LEU A 139 -11.30 -5.16 -13.00
N LEU A 140 -10.90 -4.77 -11.79
CA LEU A 140 -10.64 -3.39 -11.42
C LEU A 140 -9.53 -2.78 -12.29
N LEU A 141 -8.35 -3.42 -12.30
CA LEU A 141 -7.20 -2.92 -13.05
C LEU A 141 -7.48 -2.84 -14.56
N GLN A 142 -8.12 -3.84 -15.15
CA GLN A 142 -8.54 -3.81 -16.57
C GLN A 142 -9.52 -2.67 -16.87
N THR A 143 -10.36 -2.28 -15.92
CA THR A 143 -11.32 -1.19 -16.13
C THR A 143 -10.58 0.17 -16.09
N LEU A 144 -9.59 0.28 -15.21
CA LEU A 144 -8.76 1.49 -15.06
C LEU A 144 -7.86 1.76 -16.26
N GLU A 145 -7.48 0.73 -17.04
CA GLU A 145 -6.68 0.90 -18.27
C GLU A 145 -7.27 1.96 -19.22
N SER A 146 -8.60 2.05 -19.32
CA SER A 146 -9.27 3.01 -20.21
C SER A 146 -9.21 4.47 -19.75
N VAL A 147 -8.91 4.71 -18.48
CA VAL A 147 -8.87 6.06 -17.86
C VAL A 147 -7.48 6.42 -17.35
N TYR A 148 -6.49 5.55 -17.53
CA TYR A 148 -5.13 5.77 -17.04
C TYR A 148 -4.45 6.96 -17.71
N GLU A 149 -4.67 7.16 -19.01
CA GLU A 149 -4.12 8.28 -19.79
C GLU A 149 -4.78 9.63 -19.46
N THR A 150 -5.83 9.64 -18.64
CA THR A 150 -6.56 10.86 -18.25
C THR A 150 -5.98 11.52 -16.99
N LEU A 151 -4.99 10.88 -16.34
CA LEU A 151 -4.35 11.40 -15.16
C LEU A 151 -3.58 12.69 -15.50
N THR A 152 -3.74 13.71 -14.66
CA THR A 152 -2.88 14.89 -14.72
C THR A 152 -1.46 14.56 -14.26
N PRO A 153 -0.44 15.37 -14.61
CA PRO A 153 0.93 15.13 -14.15
C PRO A 153 1.07 15.05 -12.62
N GLU A 154 0.28 15.83 -11.88
CA GLU A 154 0.25 15.76 -10.40
C GLU A 154 -0.35 14.43 -9.91
N GLU A 155 -1.39 13.94 -10.59
CA GLU A 155 -2.01 12.66 -10.26
C GLU A 155 -1.12 11.47 -10.60
N GLU A 156 -0.40 11.54 -11.72
CA GLU A 156 0.64 10.57 -12.06
C GLU A 156 1.78 10.59 -11.03
N LYS A 157 2.19 11.77 -10.54
CA LYS A 157 3.21 11.88 -9.49
C LYS A 157 2.76 11.17 -8.21
N ARG A 158 1.52 11.41 -7.74
CA ARG A 158 0.99 10.77 -6.51
C ARG A 158 0.60 9.31 -6.69
N ASN A 159 0.53 8.79 -7.92
CA ASN A 159 0.17 7.40 -8.22
C ASN A 159 1.39 6.47 -8.39
N LYS A 160 2.56 6.88 -7.88
CA LYS A 160 3.80 6.08 -7.91
C LYS A 160 4.12 5.58 -6.52
N HIS A 161 4.74 4.40 -6.43
CA HIS A 161 5.44 3.97 -5.22
C HIS A 161 6.67 4.86 -5.07
N ASP A 162 6.78 5.52 -3.92
CA ASP A 162 7.89 6.44 -3.64
C ASP A 162 8.96 5.76 -2.77
N TYR A 163 10.05 6.48 -2.54
CA TYR A 163 11.18 6.04 -1.75
C TYR A 163 11.12 6.62 -0.34
N ASP A 164 11.76 5.94 0.61
CA ASP A 164 12.07 6.54 1.89
C ASP A 164 13.09 7.67 1.69
N VAL A 165 12.99 8.73 2.50
CA VAL A 165 13.91 9.88 2.44
C VAL A 165 14.64 10.00 3.76
N LEU A 166 15.97 10.08 3.70
CA LEU A 166 16.82 10.41 4.83
C LEU A 166 17.22 11.87 4.80
N PHE A 167 17.12 12.53 5.94
CA PHE A 167 17.58 13.90 6.14
C PHE A 167 18.84 13.90 7.00
N ILE A 168 19.89 14.55 6.52
CA ILE A 168 21.18 14.60 7.20
C ILE A 168 21.65 16.05 7.40
N HIS A 169 21.92 16.42 8.65
CA HIS A 169 22.48 17.73 8.97
C HIS A 169 23.97 17.81 8.59
N SER A 170 24.41 19.00 8.19
CA SER A 170 25.81 19.33 7.81
C SER A 170 26.88 18.94 8.83
N THR A 171 26.51 18.81 10.11
CA THR A 171 27.42 18.43 11.20
C THR A 171 27.54 16.92 11.38
N ASN A 172 26.73 16.11 10.70
CA ASN A 172 26.75 14.66 10.83
C ASN A 172 27.98 14.06 10.12
N SER A 173 28.55 12.99 10.68
CA SER A 173 29.71 12.26 10.13
C SER A 173 29.48 11.73 8.71
N CYS A 174 28.26 11.30 8.37
CA CYS A 174 27.90 10.81 7.04
C CYS A 174 27.71 11.93 6.00
N TYR A 175 27.68 13.20 6.43
CA TYR A 175 27.31 14.31 5.56
C TYR A 175 28.21 14.41 4.32
N LYS A 176 29.53 14.25 4.50
CA LYS A 176 30.50 14.32 3.40
C LYS A 176 30.19 13.28 2.32
N GLN A 177 29.90 12.05 2.73
CA GLN A 177 29.53 10.97 1.82
C GLN A 177 28.24 11.30 1.06
N PHE A 178 27.22 11.81 1.75
CA PHE A 178 25.92 12.07 1.13
C PHE A 178 26.00 13.27 0.18
N LYS A 179 26.84 14.26 0.49
CA LYS A 179 27.12 15.43 -0.37
C LYS A 179 27.70 15.01 -1.73
N GLU A 180 28.49 13.93 -1.80
CA GLU A 180 29.09 13.44 -3.05
C GLU A 180 28.04 13.07 -4.12
N LEU A 181 26.81 12.73 -3.72
CA LEU A 181 25.71 12.43 -4.66
C LEU A 181 25.31 13.64 -5.52
N TYR A 182 25.53 14.85 -5.03
CA TYR A 182 25.02 16.09 -5.62
C TYR A 182 26.12 17.05 -6.08
N TYR A 183 27.37 16.85 -5.65
CA TYR A 183 28.45 17.80 -5.89
C TYR A 183 29.72 17.11 -6.40
N HIS A 184 30.34 17.70 -7.43
CA HIS A 184 31.70 17.37 -7.89
C HIS A 184 32.56 18.64 -7.83
N ASN A 185 33.74 18.59 -7.22
CA ASN A 185 34.62 19.77 -7.10
C ASN A 185 33.89 21.04 -6.61
N ASP A 186 32.94 20.88 -5.68
CA ASP A 186 32.05 21.93 -5.13
C ASP A 186 31.10 22.60 -6.15
N GLU A 187 31.02 22.11 -7.38
CA GLU A 187 29.97 22.46 -8.34
C GLU A 187 28.79 21.49 -8.22
N HIS A 188 27.57 22.02 -8.27
CA HIS A 188 26.37 21.18 -8.23
C HIS A 188 26.24 20.42 -9.54
N GLN A 189 26.43 19.11 -9.46
CA GLN A 189 26.29 18.19 -10.56
C GLN A 189 25.90 16.85 -9.97
N ILE A 190 24.75 16.29 -10.38
CA ILE A 190 24.40 14.91 -10.02
C ILE A 190 25.44 14.01 -10.69
N THR A 191 26.41 13.59 -9.90
CA THR A 191 27.61 12.84 -10.32
C THR A 191 27.36 11.36 -10.36
N GLN A 192 26.44 10.88 -9.51
CA GLN A 192 26.30 9.48 -9.22
C GLN A 192 24.84 9.02 -9.37
N THR A 193 24.58 8.40 -10.52
CA THR A 193 23.26 7.82 -10.84
C THR A 193 23.03 6.46 -10.20
N LYS A 194 24.09 5.83 -9.66
CA LYS A 194 24.00 4.55 -8.96
C LYS A 194 23.89 4.75 -7.46
N PRO A 195 23.01 4.00 -6.76
CA PRO A 195 22.92 4.06 -5.31
C PRO A 195 24.25 3.72 -4.62
N LEU A 196 24.64 4.52 -3.63
CA LEU A 196 25.81 4.33 -2.78
C LEU A 196 25.46 3.51 -1.53
N LEU A 197 26.37 2.66 -1.06
CA LEU A 197 26.23 2.00 0.25
C LEU A 197 26.58 2.96 1.38
N ILE A 198 25.75 3.03 2.42
CA ILE A 198 26.05 3.82 3.62
C ILE A 198 27.26 3.22 4.34
N LEU A 199 28.21 4.07 4.70
CA LEU A 199 29.39 3.69 5.48
C LEU A 199 29.01 3.47 6.95
N THR A 200 28.90 2.22 7.37
CA THR A 200 28.45 1.82 8.72
C THR A 200 29.30 2.37 9.86
N ASN A 201 30.59 2.61 9.62
CA ASN A 201 31.49 3.22 10.57
C ASN A 201 31.23 4.72 10.78
N LEU A 202 30.65 5.40 9.80
CA LEU A 202 30.26 6.81 9.90
C LEU A 202 28.81 6.97 10.38
N SER A 203 27.96 5.97 10.17
CA SER A 203 26.51 6.03 10.40
C SER A 203 26.06 5.38 11.71
N GLU A 204 26.99 5.09 12.62
CA GLU A 204 26.73 4.39 13.90
C GLU A 204 26.02 3.04 13.70
N GLY A 205 26.33 2.34 12.61
CA GLY A 205 25.80 1.02 12.30
C GLY A 205 24.58 0.99 11.36
N MET A 206 24.08 2.14 10.90
CA MET A 206 23.01 2.16 9.90
C MET A 206 23.50 1.59 8.56
N THR A 207 22.75 0.62 8.04
CA THR A 207 22.98 0.00 6.73
C THR A 207 21.94 0.47 5.71
N GLY A 208 22.25 0.27 4.44
CA GLY A 208 21.35 0.57 3.33
C GLY A 208 22.07 1.24 2.18
N ARG A 209 21.29 1.66 1.20
CA ARG A 209 21.74 2.41 0.03
C ARG A 209 21.09 3.78 0.00
N ILE A 210 21.82 4.76 -0.53
CA ILE A 210 21.35 6.12 -0.76
C ILE A 210 21.53 6.51 -2.21
N SER A 211 20.64 7.36 -2.73
CA SER A 211 20.79 7.98 -4.04
C SER A 211 20.32 9.43 -4.00
N ALA A 212 20.68 10.20 -5.02
CA ALA A 212 20.19 11.56 -5.18
C ALA A 212 18.65 11.56 -5.13
N ASP A 213 18.11 12.50 -4.36
CA ASP A 213 16.71 12.84 -4.34
C ASP A 213 16.38 13.63 -5.62
N ASP A 214 15.23 13.32 -6.20
CA ASP A 214 14.74 13.97 -7.41
C ASP A 214 13.75 15.08 -7.08
N ASP A 215 13.30 15.22 -5.82
CA ASP A 215 12.39 16.29 -5.40
C ASP A 215 13.15 17.58 -5.02
N ASP A 216 13.02 18.62 -5.86
CA ASP A 216 13.83 19.85 -5.80
C ASP A 216 13.63 20.70 -4.54
N GLU A 217 12.64 20.39 -3.70
CA GLU A 217 12.28 21.24 -2.55
C GLU A 217 13.29 21.24 -1.38
N PHE A 218 14.13 20.21 -1.25
CA PHE A 218 15.00 20.04 -0.07
C PHE A 218 16.48 19.81 -0.41
N LYS A 219 16.88 20.01 -1.67
CA LYS A 219 18.18 19.57 -2.17
C LYS A 219 19.35 20.48 -1.79
N PHE A 220 19.10 21.77 -1.56
CA PHE A 220 20.17 22.75 -1.59
C PHE A 220 20.48 23.33 -0.22
N ILE A 221 21.77 23.27 0.11
CA ILE A 221 22.32 23.80 1.35
C ILE A 221 22.61 25.28 1.16
N GLY A 222 22.22 26.08 2.15
CA GLY A 222 22.30 27.54 2.10
C GLY A 222 21.09 28.21 1.46
N GLU A 223 20.22 27.46 0.78
CA GLU A 223 18.97 28.01 0.24
C GLU A 223 17.93 28.25 1.33
N THR A 224 16.97 29.12 1.00
CA THR A 224 15.81 29.37 1.86
C THR A 224 14.70 28.38 1.53
N ILE A 225 14.37 27.52 2.49
CA ILE A 225 13.17 26.68 2.39
C ILE A 225 11.97 27.48 2.87
N GLN A 226 11.03 27.72 1.96
CA GLN A 226 9.78 28.41 2.22
C GLN A 226 8.82 27.45 2.92
N PHE A 227 8.22 27.90 4.04
CA PHE A 227 7.21 27.10 4.70
C PHE A 227 5.93 27.04 3.85
N ARG A 228 5.45 25.84 3.55
CA ARG A 228 4.14 25.66 2.90
C ARG A 228 3.04 26.14 3.86
N LYS A 229 2.07 26.89 3.34
CA LYS A 229 0.98 27.60 4.05
C LYS A 229 0.14 26.78 5.06
N LEU A 230 0.29 25.46 5.10
CA LEU A 230 -0.51 24.54 5.92
C LEU A 230 0.14 24.16 7.26
N ILE A 231 1.38 24.61 7.52
CA ILE A 231 2.11 24.32 8.76
C ILE A 231 2.55 25.65 9.39
N TYR A 232 2.28 25.85 10.68
CA TYR A 232 2.78 27.01 11.41
C TYR A 232 4.31 26.95 11.51
N GLY A 233 5.01 27.92 10.91
CA GLY A 233 6.46 27.99 10.92
C GLY A 233 6.99 29.21 10.15
N ASN A 234 8.23 29.61 10.47
CA ASN A 234 8.96 30.63 9.71
C ASN A 234 9.85 29.96 8.67
N ASP A 235 10.02 30.58 7.51
CA ASP A 235 10.97 30.12 6.48
C ASP A 235 12.35 29.84 7.06
N ILE A 236 12.96 28.73 6.61
CA ILE A 236 14.31 28.35 6.98
C ILE A 236 15.24 29.07 6.02
N LYS A 237 15.81 30.20 6.45
CA LYS A 237 16.61 31.06 5.55
C LYS A 237 17.90 30.40 5.07
N HIS A 238 18.49 29.50 5.85
CA HIS A 238 19.78 28.87 5.57
C HIS A 238 19.68 27.36 5.87
N ASN A 239 19.20 26.59 4.91
CA ASN A 239 19.09 25.15 5.06
C ASN A 239 20.48 24.52 5.29
N GLN A 240 20.62 23.75 6.37
CA GLN A 240 21.85 23.00 6.71
C GLN A 240 21.64 21.48 6.61
N VAL A 241 20.52 21.06 6.02
CA VAL A 241 20.11 19.66 5.90
C VAL A 241 20.09 19.26 4.44
N LEU A 242 20.55 18.05 4.15
CA LEU A 242 20.47 17.42 2.84
C LEU A 242 19.40 16.31 2.89
N SER A 243 18.53 16.23 1.89
CA SER A 243 17.70 15.04 1.66
C SER A 243 18.42 14.06 0.73
N VAL A 244 18.23 12.75 0.94
CA VAL A 244 18.62 11.71 -0.01
C VAL A 244 17.54 10.63 -0.02
N LYS A 245 17.36 9.95 -1.14
CA LYS A 245 16.56 8.71 -1.16
C LYS A 245 17.30 7.62 -0.42
N TYR A 246 16.56 6.79 0.31
CA TYR A 246 17.06 5.68 1.09
C TYR A 246 16.38 4.38 0.69
N GLN A 247 17.17 3.32 0.69
CA GLN A 247 16.70 1.97 0.48
C GLN A 247 17.36 1.06 1.49
N ASN A 248 16.56 0.34 2.28
CA ASN A 248 17.09 -0.67 3.18
C ASN A 248 17.78 -1.80 2.40
N SER A 249 18.89 -2.30 2.95
CA SER A 249 19.77 -3.31 2.33
C SER A 249 19.23 -4.73 2.45
#